data_AF-A0A6P2VIG8-F1
#
_entry.id   AF-A0A6P2VIG8-F1
#
_cell.length_a   1.000
_cell.length_b   1.000
_cell.length_c   1.000
_cell.angle_alpha   90.00
_cell.angle_beta   90.00
_cell.angle_gamma   90.00
#
_symmetry.space_group_name_H-M   'P 1'
#
loop_
_entity.id
_entity.type
_entity.pdbx_description
1 polymer ?
#
loop_
_entity_poly.entity_id
_entity_poly.type
_entity_poly.pdbx_seq_one_letter_code
_entity_poly.pdbx_strand_id
1 'polypeptide(L)'
;MELRSNEPPEKLATDAFRNLFQEADGWRLDPVGGADQVADIVLTDDQGQHYLAVLKAFKDGRADRVTGSFAQAVLEARKHAKKHCSMRPAILIWAANLSPSLINRISVFHEEYGNGEPFAVLSGDGRRYVKFPGLEIDDAEDAPPHSFSRGHSSQPRLAFSDLNQWMLKLLLATDIANPELLISAQPTRYRSATDLANAADVSLMTATRLVNALKEEGFLQSGPHLTVVQRRKLAKRWKTEYQRPALAVSMKFLRPGDVDVQVHKWAKKHGAAMGLFSAANLLGFGHVHGVPPTLWVPDLATAVHAKELRRAKAGEPPDLILQQPSFPQSVARGAVYRDGVQVTDIIQTWLDVSSHPTRGVEQAEELEHGILAKVVGETY
;
A
#
# COMPACT_ATOMS: atom_id res chain seq x y z
N MET A 1 16.42 -4.09 6.73
CA MET A 1 17.16 -3.16 5.87
C MET A 1 16.16 -2.10 5.39
N GLU A 2 16.24 -0.87 5.93
CA GLU A 2 15.30 0.21 5.61
C GLU A 2 15.53 0.69 4.17
N LEU A 3 14.57 0.44 3.29
CA LEU A 3 14.58 0.93 1.90
C LEU A 3 14.38 2.45 1.90
N ARG A 4 15.45 3.19 1.62
CA ARG A 4 15.39 4.65 1.38
C ARG A 4 14.63 4.90 0.07
N SER A 5 13.47 5.53 0.14
CA SER A 5 12.46 5.64 -0.94
C SER A 5 12.84 6.49 -2.17
N ASN A 6 14.13 6.72 -2.44
CA ASN A 6 14.57 7.59 -3.54
C ASN A 6 15.69 7.00 -4.41
N GLU A 7 16.08 5.74 -4.20
CA GLU A 7 17.04 5.06 -5.08
C GLU A 7 16.36 4.56 -6.36
N PRO A 8 17.06 4.61 -7.51
CA PRO A 8 16.51 4.09 -8.77
C PRO A 8 16.24 2.58 -8.63
N PRO A 9 15.13 2.08 -9.21
CA PRO A 9 14.71 0.69 -9.05
C PRO A 9 15.78 -0.30 -9.53
N GLU A 10 16.60 0.07 -10.51
CA GLU A 10 17.73 -0.71 -11.01
C GLU A 10 18.81 -0.95 -9.95
N LYS A 11 19.08 0.05 -9.10
CA LYS A 11 20.06 -0.08 -8.02
C LYS A 11 19.54 -1.01 -6.92
N LEU A 12 18.30 -0.79 -6.48
CA LEU A 12 17.64 -1.66 -5.50
C LEU A 12 17.54 -3.11 -5.99
N ALA A 13 17.23 -3.29 -7.27
CA ALA A 13 17.16 -4.60 -7.90
C ALA A 13 18.53 -5.28 -7.94
N THR A 14 19.57 -4.55 -8.37
CA THR A 14 20.95 -5.06 -8.42
C THR A 14 21.42 -5.48 -7.03
N ASP A 15 21.18 -4.68 -6.00
CA ASP A 15 21.57 -5.00 -4.62
C ASP A 15 20.78 -6.20 -4.07
N ALA A 16 19.48 -6.30 -4.37
CA ALA A 16 18.65 -7.44 -3.97
C ALA A 16 19.13 -8.77 -4.59
N PHE A 17 19.42 -8.78 -5.90
CA PHE A 17 19.95 -9.97 -6.57
C PHE A 17 21.39 -10.28 -6.13
N ARG A 18 22.21 -9.27 -5.88
CA ARG A 18 23.55 -9.46 -5.31
C ARG A 18 23.47 -10.19 -3.98
N ASN A 19 22.61 -9.74 -3.07
CA ASN A 19 22.45 -10.39 -1.77
C ASN A 19 21.94 -11.83 -1.94
N LEU A 20 20.93 -12.06 -2.79
CA LEU A 20 20.41 -13.40 -3.07
C LEU A 20 21.50 -14.39 -3.49
N PHE A 21 22.32 -14.02 -4.48
CA PHE A 21 23.36 -14.92 -5.02
C PHE A 21 24.62 -14.97 -4.16
N GLN A 22 24.87 -13.98 -3.29
CA GLN A 22 25.97 -14.03 -2.31
C GLN A 22 25.63 -14.89 -1.08
N GLU A 23 24.35 -14.93 -0.70
CA GLU A 23 23.86 -15.81 0.37
C GLU A 23 23.69 -17.27 -0.09
N ALA A 24 23.55 -17.50 -1.40
CA ALA A 24 23.49 -18.82 -1.99
C ALA A 24 24.89 -19.46 -2.11
N ASP A 25 25.10 -20.59 -1.45
CA ASP A 25 26.31 -21.39 -1.62
C ASP A 25 26.47 -21.82 -3.09
N GLY A 26 27.64 -21.59 -3.67
CA GLY A 26 27.97 -22.04 -5.03
C GLY A 26 27.66 -21.07 -6.16
N TRP A 27 27.26 -19.82 -5.88
CA TRP A 27 27.05 -18.80 -6.92
C TRP A 27 28.01 -17.60 -6.79
N ARG A 28 28.49 -17.09 -7.93
CA ARG A 28 29.31 -15.88 -8.00
C ARG A 28 28.74 -14.87 -8.99
N LEU A 29 28.70 -13.61 -8.58
CA LEU A 29 28.27 -12.50 -9.43
C LEU A 29 29.49 -11.72 -9.92
N ASP A 30 29.74 -11.78 -11.23
CA ASP A 30 30.88 -11.13 -11.86
C ASP A 30 30.47 -9.74 -12.39
N PRO A 31 31.18 -8.64 -12.05
CA PRO A 31 30.87 -7.33 -12.58
C PRO A 31 31.13 -7.28 -14.09
N VAL A 32 30.18 -6.73 -14.85
CA VAL A 32 30.32 -6.59 -16.31
C VAL A 32 31.33 -5.47 -16.59
N GLY A 33 32.50 -5.82 -17.11
CA GLY A 33 33.50 -4.88 -17.59
C GLY A 33 33.29 -4.53 -19.06
N GLY A 34 33.14 -3.24 -19.37
CA GLY A 34 33.24 -2.69 -20.73
C GLY A 34 31.96 -2.02 -21.25
N ALA A 35 32.11 -0.81 -21.76
CA ALA A 35 31.06 0.13 -22.16
C ALA A 35 30.24 -0.27 -23.42
N ASP A 36 30.15 -1.56 -23.77
CA ASP A 36 29.48 -1.99 -25.01
C ASP A 36 28.83 -3.39 -24.97
N GLN A 37 28.54 -3.95 -23.79
CA GLN A 37 27.89 -5.26 -23.66
C GLN A 37 26.54 -5.15 -22.94
N VAL A 38 25.48 -5.34 -23.71
CA VAL A 38 24.08 -5.28 -23.31
C VAL A 38 23.72 -6.55 -22.52
N ALA A 39 24.14 -6.63 -21.27
CA ALA A 39 23.59 -7.52 -20.25
C ALA A 39 23.91 -6.93 -18.89
N ASP A 40 22.93 -6.88 -17.99
CA ASP A 40 23.08 -6.11 -16.76
C ASP A 40 23.92 -6.87 -15.71
N ILE A 41 23.94 -8.22 -15.73
CA ILE A 41 24.60 -9.06 -14.73
C ILE A 41 25.15 -10.37 -15.34
N VAL A 42 26.37 -10.79 -14.96
CA VAL A 42 26.92 -12.14 -15.23
C VAL A 42 26.91 -12.97 -13.94
N LEU A 43 26.33 -14.17 -14.01
CA LEU A 43 26.29 -15.13 -12.92
C LEU A 43 27.12 -16.36 -13.29
N THR A 44 27.86 -16.91 -12.33
CA THR A 44 28.66 -18.11 -12.51
C THR A 44 28.29 -19.11 -11.42
N ASP A 45 27.92 -20.34 -11.80
CA ASP A 45 27.68 -21.42 -10.83
C ASP A 45 29.00 -22.11 -10.41
N ASP A 46 28.92 -22.99 -9.42
CA ASP A 46 30.03 -23.74 -8.83
C ASP A 46 30.67 -24.72 -9.80
N GLN A 47 29.95 -25.08 -10.87
CA GLN A 47 30.44 -25.90 -11.98
C GLN A 47 31.16 -25.07 -13.05
N GLY A 48 31.24 -23.74 -12.88
CA GLY A 48 31.90 -22.83 -13.80
C GLY A 48 31.08 -22.48 -15.04
N GLN A 49 29.76 -22.75 -15.04
CA GLN A 49 28.87 -22.35 -16.12
C GLN A 49 28.48 -20.89 -15.94
N HIS A 50 28.67 -20.11 -17.01
CA HIS A 50 28.34 -18.69 -17.04
C HIS A 50 26.92 -18.46 -17.57
N TYR A 51 26.19 -17.56 -16.91
CA TYR A 51 24.86 -17.10 -17.28
C TYR A 51 24.89 -15.59 -17.51
N LEU A 52 24.28 -15.16 -18.60
CA LEU A 52 24.13 -13.77 -18.99
C LEU A 52 22.71 -13.33 -18.67
N ALA A 53 22.56 -12.56 -17.60
CA ALA A 53 21.27 -12.15 -17.07
C ALA A 53 20.85 -10.76 -17.55
N VAL A 54 19.61 -10.66 -18.03
CA VAL A 54 18.94 -9.38 -18.29
C VAL A 54 18.12 -9.00 -17.06
N LEU A 55 18.34 -7.78 -16.54
CA LEU A 55 17.63 -7.27 -15.38
C LEU A 55 16.51 -6.33 -15.82
N LYS A 56 15.28 -6.58 -15.36
CA LYS A 56 14.17 -5.63 -15.49
C LYS A 56 13.66 -5.23 -14.12
N ALA A 57 13.73 -3.94 -13.81
CA ALA A 57 13.34 -3.39 -12.52
C ALA A 57 12.12 -2.44 -12.65
N PHE A 58 11.12 -2.62 -11.77
CA PHE A 58 9.87 -1.86 -11.82
C PHE A 58 9.53 -1.21 -10.47
N LYS A 59 8.92 -0.02 -10.52
CA LYS A 59 8.35 0.64 -9.34
C LYS A 59 6.99 0.07 -8.92
N ASP A 60 6.32 -0.67 -9.79
CA ASP A 60 5.04 -1.34 -9.53
C ASP A 60 5.01 -2.75 -10.16
N GLY A 61 4.22 -3.67 -9.63
CA GLY A 61 4.07 -5.05 -10.15
C GLY A 61 2.86 -5.23 -11.05
N ARG A 62 2.60 -4.29 -11.95
CA ARG A 62 1.48 -4.41 -12.90
C ARG A 62 1.68 -5.60 -13.83
N ALA A 63 0.73 -6.54 -13.82
CA ALA A 63 0.85 -7.82 -14.51
C ALA A 63 1.09 -7.68 -16.03
N ASP A 64 0.40 -6.75 -16.70
CA ASP A 64 0.59 -6.48 -18.13
C ASP A 64 2.02 -6.02 -18.46
N ARG A 65 2.58 -5.16 -17.60
CA ARG A 65 3.93 -4.63 -17.76
C ARG A 65 4.99 -5.68 -17.47
N VAL A 66 4.89 -6.34 -16.32
CA VAL A 66 5.89 -7.32 -15.88
C VAL A 66 5.91 -8.53 -16.82
N THR A 67 4.75 -9.06 -17.22
CA THR A 67 4.70 -10.19 -18.17
C THR A 67 5.23 -9.79 -19.55
N GLY A 68 4.86 -8.61 -20.07
CA GLY A 68 5.39 -8.13 -21.35
C GLY A 68 6.91 -7.93 -21.33
N SER A 69 7.42 -7.33 -20.26
CA SER A 69 8.86 -7.16 -20.08
C SER A 69 9.61 -8.45 -19.79
N PHE A 70 8.99 -9.45 -19.15
CA PHE A 70 9.57 -10.78 -19.00
C PHE A 70 9.76 -11.45 -20.35
N ALA A 71 8.74 -11.44 -21.21
CA ALA A 71 8.85 -11.96 -22.58
C ALA A 71 9.95 -11.25 -23.37
N GLN A 72 10.03 -9.91 -23.25
CA GLN A 72 11.11 -9.13 -23.84
C GLN A 72 12.48 -9.53 -23.28
N ALA A 73 12.62 -9.70 -21.97
CA ALA A 73 13.88 -10.07 -21.32
C ALA A 73 14.36 -11.47 -21.76
N VAL A 74 13.45 -12.44 -21.95
CA VAL A 74 13.78 -13.76 -22.51
C VAL A 74 14.39 -13.62 -23.90
N LEU A 75 13.79 -12.79 -24.77
CA LEU A 75 14.29 -12.56 -26.13
C LEU A 75 15.65 -11.85 -26.13
N GLU A 76 15.81 -10.84 -25.28
CA GLU A 76 17.07 -10.11 -25.11
C GLU A 76 18.18 -11.05 -24.59
N ALA A 77 17.92 -11.78 -23.51
CA ALA A 77 18.88 -12.70 -22.91
C ALA A 77 19.35 -13.75 -23.93
N ARG A 78 18.43 -14.36 -24.69
CA ARG A 78 18.77 -15.30 -25.77
C ARG A 78 19.65 -14.66 -26.84
N LYS A 79 19.30 -13.44 -27.28
CA LYS A 79 20.07 -12.73 -28.31
C LYS A 79 21.48 -12.41 -27.82
N HIS A 80 21.62 -12.01 -26.56
CA HIS A 80 22.90 -11.67 -25.96
C HIS A 80 23.76 -12.92 -25.73
N ALA A 81 23.17 -13.98 -25.16
CA ALA A 81 23.85 -15.27 -24.98
C ALA A 81 24.35 -15.86 -26.30
N LYS A 82 23.58 -15.75 -27.40
CA LYS A 82 24.04 -16.18 -28.74
C LYS A 82 25.30 -15.49 -29.23
N LYS A 83 25.57 -14.26 -28.79
CA LYS A 83 26.82 -13.54 -29.15
C LYS A 83 28.03 -14.07 -28.38
N HIS A 84 27.82 -14.78 -27.28
CA HIS A 84 28.85 -15.30 -26.39
C HIS A 84 28.68 -16.82 -26.28
N CYS A 85 29.34 -17.59 -27.15
CA CYS A 85 29.16 -19.05 -27.29
C CYS A 85 29.32 -19.88 -25.99
N SER A 86 29.85 -19.32 -24.91
CA SER A 86 30.03 -19.96 -23.61
C SER A 86 29.01 -19.57 -22.53
N MET A 87 28.06 -18.68 -22.81
CA MET A 87 27.11 -18.15 -21.83
C MET A 87 25.67 -18.63 -22.08
N ARG A 88 24.96 -18.97 -21.00
CA ARG A 88 23.53 -19.31 -21.04
C ARG A 88 22.67 -18.08 -20.76
N PRO A 89 21.51 -17.91 -21.40
CA PRO A 89 20.61 -16.81 -21.08
C PRO A 89 19.97 -16.99 -19.69
N ALA A 90 19.82 -15.90 -18.95
CA ALA A 90 19.08 -15.86 -17.69
C ALA A 90 18.24 -14.58 -17.57
N ILE A 91 17.22 -14.60 -16.72
CA ILE A 91 16.28 -13.48 -16.55
C ILE A 91 16.16 -13.11 -15.08
N LEU A 92 16.30 -11.83 -14.78
CA LEU A 92 16.13 -11.30 -13.43
C LEU A 92 15.05 -10.21 -13.46
N ILE A 93 13.98 -10.41 -12.70
CA ILE A 93 12.87 -9.46 -12.57
C ILE A 93 12.81 -8.95 -11.13
N TRP A 94 12.80 -7.64 -10.98
CA TRP A 94 12.54 -7.01 -9.68
C TRP A 94 11.36 -6.05 -9.78
N ALA A 95 10.45 -6.10 -8.82
CA ALA A 95 9.44 -5.03 -8.68
C ALA A 95 9.11 -4.74 -7.23
N ALA A 96 8.80 -3.48 -6.92
CA ALA A 96 8.53 -3.05 -5.55
C ALA A 96 7.43 -3.87 -4.83
N ASN A 97 6.45 -4.41 -5.56
CA ASN A 97 5.41 -5.28 -5.02
C ASN A 97 4.95 -6.28 -6.09
N LEU A 98 5.06 -7.59 -5.84
CA LEU A 98 4.61 -8.67 -6.74
C LEU A 98 3.63 -9.60 -6.03
N SER A 99 2.48 -9.82 -6.66
CA SER A 99 1.51 -10.80 -6.17
C SER A 99 1.96 -12.24 -6.49
N PRO A 100 1.63 -13.25 -5.65
CA PRO A 100 1.86 -14.68 -5.95
C PRO A 100 1.26 -15.10 -7.29
N SER A 101 0.07 -14.59 -7.61
CA SER A 101 -0.59 -14.87 -8.89
C SER A 101 0.18 -14.38 -10.10
N LEU A 102 0.94 -13.29 -9.97
CA LEU A 102 1.79 -12.78 -11.03
C LEU A 102 3.06 -13.62 -11.17
N ILE A 103 3.68 -14.00 -10.04
CA ILE A 103 4.83 -14.92 -10.03
C ILE A 103 4.46 -16.24 -10.70
N ASN A 104 3.34 -16.85 -10.28
CA ASN A 104 2.84 -18.08 -10.89
C ASN A 104 2.54 -17.90 -12.38
N ARG A 105 1.94 -16.77 -12.78
CA ARG A 105 1.70 -16.47 -14.20
C ARG A 105 3.01 -16.40 -15.00
N ILE A 106 4.06 -15.79 -14.44
CA ILE A 106 5.38 -15.72 -15.07
C ILE A 106 5.98 -17.13 -15.18
N SER A 107 5.86 -17.95 -14.13
CA SER A 107 6.32 -19.35 -14.19
C SER A 107 5.59 -20.16 -15.26
N VAL A 108 4.26 -20.14 -15.26
CA VAL A 108 3.46 -20.85 -16.27
C VAL A 108 3.78 -20.35 -17.68
N PHE A 109 3.91 -19.04 -17.85
CA PHE A 109 4.32 -18.47 -19.13
C PHE A 109 5.71 -18.93 -19.56
N HIS A 110 6.67 -19.01 -18.63
CA HIS A 110 8.02 -19.49 -18.93
C HIS A 110 8.05 -20.99 -19.24
N GLU A 111 7.24 -21.80 -18.56
CA GLU A 111 7.09 -23.22 -18.85
C GLU A 111 6.47 -23.46 -20.23
N GLU A 112 5.52 -22.61 -20.64
CA GLU A 112 4.81 -22.74 -21.92
C GLU A 112 5.60 -22.17 -23.11
N TYR A 113 6.30 -21.04 -22.94
CA TYR A 113 6.94 -20.29 -24.04
C TYR A 113 8.47 -20.17 -23.93
N GLY A 114 9.04 -20.49 -22.77
CA GLY A 114 10.48 -20.50 -22.53
C GLY A 114 11.16 -21.77 -23.06
N ASN A 115 12.49 -21.79 -22.98
CA ASN A 115 13.31 -22.96 -23.32
C ASN A 115 14.06 -23.46 -22.07
N GLY A 116 13.47 -23.27 -20.88
CA GLY A 116 14.09 -23.63 -19.61
C GLY A 116 15.21 -22.69 -19.18
N GLU A 117 15.21 -21.43 -19.62
CA GLU A 117 16.16 -20.43 -19.11
C GLU A 117 16.00 -20.24 -17.60
N PRO A 118 17.09 -20.21 -16.83
CA PRO A 118 17.02 -19.84 -15.43
C PRO A 118 16.44 -18.45 -15.26
N PHE A 119 15.53 -18.29 -14.29
CA PHE A 119 15.00 -16.99 -13.98
C PHE A 119 14.70 -16.82 -12.49
N ALA A 120 14.75 -15.57 -12.06
CA ALA A 120 14.42 -15.18 -10.71
C ALA A 120 13.56 -13.92 -10.71
N VAL A 121 12.62 -13.89 -9.76
CA VAL A 121 11.67 -12.83 -9.54
C VAL A 121 11.73 -12.44 -8.08
N LEU A 122 12.10 -11.19 -7.81
CA LEU A 122 12.22 -10.63 -6.46
C LEU A 122 11.26 -9.47 -6.26
N SER A 123 10.74 -9.35 -5.04
CA SER A 123 9.91 -8.22 -4.67
C SER A 123 10.49 -7.37 -3.53
N GLY A 124 10.15 -6.09 -3.54
CA GLY A 124 10.56 -5.14 -2.48
C GLY A 124 9.97 -5.47 -1.10
N ASP A 125 8.91 -6.28 -1.03
CA ASP A 125 8.34 -6.81 0.23
C ASP A 125 9.06 -8.08 0.73
N GLY A 126 10.11 -8.55 0.04
CA GLY A 126 10.92 -9.68 0.43
C GLY A 126 10.53 -11.02 -0.20
N ARG A 127 9.49 -11.09 -1.04
CA ARG A 127 9.13 -12.33 -1.75
C ARG A 127 10.19 -12.72 -2.78
N ARG A 128 10.50 -14.01 -2.85
CA ARG A 128 11.46 -14.57 -3.80
C ARG A 128 10.88 -15.77 -4.53
N TYR A 129 11.10 -15.78 -5.83
CA TYR A 129 10.88 -16.95 -6.68
C TYR A 129 12.10 -17.12 -7.56
N VAL A 130 12.78 -18.24 -7.45
CA VAL A 130 14.09 -18.48 -8.06
C VAL A 130 14.07 -19.88 -8.65
N LYS A 131 14.32 -19.97 -9.95
CA LYS A 131 14.54 -21.22 -10.69
C LYS A 131 15.90 -21.14 -11.37
N PHE A 132 16.95 -21.46 -10.63
CA PHE A 132 18.32 -21.59 -11.13
C PHE A 132 18.85 -23.00 -10.83
N PRO A 133 19.75 -23.55 -11.65
CA PRO A 133 20.34 -24.87 -11.39
C PRO A 133 21.01 -24.92 -10.02
N GLY A 134 20.53 -25.77 -9.11
CA GLY A 134 21.06 -25.84 -7.74
C GLY A 134 20.65 -24.69 -6.81
N LEU A 135 19.78 -23.78 -7.26
CA LEU A 135 19.19 -22.71 -6.45
C LEU A 135 17.71 -22.54 -6.82
N GLU A 136 16.85 -23.27 -6.11
CA GLU A 136 15.40 -23.20 -6.27
C GLU A 136 14.79 -22.65 -4.97
N ILE A 137 14.04 -21.56 -5.09
CA ILE A 137 13.33 -20.92 -3.98
C ILE A 137 11.93 -20.58 -4.47
N ASP A 138 10.90 -21.04 -3.76
CA ASP A 138 9.53 -20.64 -4.03
C ASP A 138 8.85 -20.19 -2.73
N ASP A 139 8.97 -18.89 -2.42
CA ASP A 139 8.24 -18.29 -1.29
C ASP A 139 6.72 -18.14 -1.59
N ALA A 140 6.22 -18.59 -2.76
CA ALA A 140 4.80 -18.54 -3.15
C ALA A 140 4.03 -19.84 -2.85
N GLU A 141 4.70 -20.95 -2.54
CA GLU A 141 4.07 -22.26 -2.21
C GLU A 141 3.51 -22.35 -0.77
N ASP A 142 3.83 -21.42 0.14
CA ASP A 142 3.30 -21.38 1.52
C ASP A 142 1.84 -20.87 1.63
N ALA A 143 1.09 -20.84 0.52
CA ALA A 143 -0.35 -20.56 0.49
C ALA A 143 -1.11 -21.80 -0.01
N PRO A 144 -2.17 -22.28 0.70
CA PRO A 144 -2.77 -23.59 0.46
C PRO A 144 -3.33 -23.74 -0.97
N PRO A 145 -3.30 -24.97 -1.53
CA PRO A 145 -3.58 -25.19 -2.93
C PRO A 145 -5.10 -25.22 -3.16
N HIS A 146 -5.60 -24.28 -3.97
CA HIS A 146 -6.94 -24.40 -4.53
C HIS A 146 -6.88 -24.45 -6.06
N SER A 147 -6.97 -25.69 -6.52
CA SER A 147 -7.71 -26.17 -7.70
C SER A 147 -7.95 -25.16 -8.83
N PHE A 148 -7.33 -25.49 -9.97
CA PHE A 148 -7.68 -25.06 -11.31
C PHE A 148 -9.19 -24.76 -11.50
N SER A 149 -9.51 -23.47 -11.63
CA SER A 149 -10.79 -23.00 -12.15
C SER A 149 -10.55 -22.35 -13.51
N ARG A 150 -11.19 -22.92 -14.53
CA ARG A 150 -11.18 -22.49 -15.93
C ARG A 150 -11.45 -20.97 -16.08
N GLY A 151 -10.79 -20.39 -17.08
CA GLY A 151 -10.97 -19.05 -17.64
C GLY A 151 -12.16 -18.22 -17.14
N HIS A 152 -11.93 -17.46 -16.07
CA HIS A 152 -12.65 -16.23 -15.82
C HIS A 152 -11.62 -15.12 -15.72
N SER A 153 -11.84 -14.05 -16.48
CA SER A 153 -11.17 -12.76 -16.30
C SER A 153 -10.95 -12.53 -14.82
N SER A 154 -9.69 -12.30 -14.39
CA SER A 154 -9.35 -12.11 -12.98
C SER A 154 -10.38 -11.21 -12.32
N GLN A 155 -11.24 -11.80 -11.49
CA GLN A 155 -12.32 -11.07 -10.85
C GLN A 155 -11.70 -9.90 -10.07
N PRO A 156 -12.30 -8.69 -10.12
CA PRO A 156 -11.78 -7.55 -9.41
C PRO A 156 -11.79 -7.85 -7.90
N ARG A 157 -10.64 -8.25 -7.36
CA ARG A 157 -10.44 -8.31 -5.91
C ARG A 157 -10.68 -6.91 -5.32
N LEU A 158 -11.34 -6.85 -4.17
CA LEU A 158 -11.58 -5.61 -3.45
C LEU A 158 -10.24 -4.97 -3.10
N ALA A 159 -9.99 -3.81 -3.69
CA ALA A 159 -8.84 -2.95 -3.40
C ALA A 159 -9.30 -1.75 -2.58
N PHE A 160 -8.55 -1.42 -1.52
CA PHE A 160 -8.79 -0.24 -0.68
C PHE A 160 -8.03 0.97 -1.24
N SER A 161 -8.27 1.30 -2.52
CA SER A 161 -7.75 2.54 -3.12
C SER A 161 -8.37 3.77 -2.45
N ASP A 162 -7.76 4.93 -2.65
CA ASP A 162 -8.20 6.20 -2.06
C ASP A 162 -9.71 6.47 -2.27
N LEU A 163 -10.16 6.45 -3.53
CA LEU A 163 -11.58 6.64 -3.86
C LEU A 163 -12.47 5.48 -3.42
N ASN A 164 -11.95 4.24 -3.37
CA ASN A 164 -12.73 3.11 -2.88
C ASN A 164 -13.00 3.22 -1.38
N GLN A 165 -12.00 3.67 -0.61
CA GLN A 165 -12.18 3.95 0.82
C GLN A 165 -13.22 5.05 1.04
N TRP A 166 -13.20 6.12 0.24
CA TRP A 166 -14.26 7.13 0.28
C TRP A 166 -15.66 6.54 0.03
N MET A 167 -15.83 5.76 -1.05
CA MET A 167 -17.11 5.12 -1.34
C MET A 167 -17.56 4.12 -0.26
N LEU A 168 -16.62 3.42 0.38
CA LEU A 168 -16.92 2.56 1.54
C LEU A 168 -17.43 3.37 2.74
N LYS A 169 -16.80 4.51 3.03
CA LYS A 169 -17.29 5.42 4.08
C LYS A 169 -18.72 5.89 3.80
N LEU A 170 -19.05 6.23 2.55
CA LEU A 170 -20.41 6.61 2.16
C LEU A 170 -21.43 5.48 2.39
N LEU A 171 -21.10 4.25 1.99
CA LEU A 171 -21.96 3.09 2.21
C LEU A 171 -22.24 2.83 3.70
N LEU A 172 -21.27 3.17 4.56
CA LEU A 172 -21.33 2.98 6.01
C LEU A 172 -21.89 4.19 6.78
N ALA A 173 -21.98 5.37 6.14
CA ALA A 173 -22.32 6.62 6.82
C ALA A 173 -23.71 6.58 7.47
N THR A 174 -24.67 5.85 6.88
CA THR A 174 -26.03 5.70 7.44
C THR A 174 -26.05 4.93 8.75
N ASP A 175 -25.02 4.14 9.04
CA ASP A 175 -24.93 3.31 10.25
C ASP A 175 -24.15 4.00 11.39
N ILE A 176 -23.56 5.17 11.12
CA ILE A 176 -22.92 6.02 12.13
C ILE A 176 -24.01 6.79 12.88
N ALA A 177 -23.95 6.82 14.21
CA ALA A 177 -24.84 7.67 15.00
C ALA A 177 -24.41 9.14 14.90
N ASN A 178 -25.36 10.06 14.70
CA ASN A 178 -25.10 11.49 14.45
C ASN A 178 -24.06 11.71 13.33
N PRO A 179 -24.28 11.16 12.13
CA PRO A 179 -23.30 11.16 11.05
C PRO A 179 -22.88 12.56 10.61
N GLU A 180 -23.77 13.55 10.67
CA GLU A 180 -23.49 14.96 10.35
C GLU A 180 -22.39 15.59 11.20
N LEU A 181 -22.12 14.99 12.36
CA LEU A 181 -21.10 15.41 13.31
C LEU A 181 -19.78 14.65 13.14
N LEU A 182 -19.79 13.51 12.44
CA LEU A 182 -18.69 12.52 12.47
C LEU A 182 -18.13 12.19 11.09
N ILE A 183 -18.86 12.51 10.03
CA ILE A 183 -18.40 12.38 8.65
C ILE A 183 -19.07 13.43 7.76
N SER A 184 -18.32 14.04 6.84
CA SER A 184 -18.87 14.96 5.83
C SER A 184 -19.53 14.20 4.67
N ALA A 185 -20.52 13.38 5.00
CA ALA A 185 -21.30 12.60 4.05
C ALA A 185 -22.79 12.75 4.35
N GLN A 186 -23.62 12.83 3.29
CA GLN A 186 -25.07 12.77 3.48
C GLN A 186 -25.48 11.32 3.80
N PRO A 187 -26.17 11.07 4.93
CA PRO A 187 -26.59 9.72 5.31
C PRO A 187 -27.70 9.25 4.37
N THR A 188 -27.35 8.42 3.40
CA THR A 188 -28.28 7.93 2.37
C THR A 188 -28.00 6.47 2.06
N ARG A 189 -29.08 5.71 1.81
CA ARG A 189 -28.97 4.35 1.27
C ARG A 189 -28.94 4.39 -0.25
N TYR A 190 -27.89 3.86 -0.85
CA TYR A 190 -27.71 3.81 -2.30
C TYR A 190 -28.39 2.57 -2.89
N ARG A 191 -29.10 2.70 -4.01
CA ARG A 191 -29.76 1.56 -4.67
C ARG A 191 -28.84 0.86 -5.67
N SER A 192 -27.95 1.63 -6.30
CA SER A 192 -27.11 1.18 -7.40
C SER A 192 -25.70 1.75 -7.36
N ALA A 193 -24.82 1.19 -8.20
CA ALA A 193 -23.48 1.76 -8.42
C ALA A 193 -23.54 3.18 -9.02
N THR A 194 -24.59 3.50 -9.78
CA THR A 194 -24.82 4.85 -10.33
C THR A 194 -25.09 5.86 -9.23
N ASP A 195 -25.95 5.52 -8.27
CA ASP A 195 -26.27 6.41 -7.14
C ASP A 195 -25.01 6.65 -6.29
N LEU A 196 -24.25 5.59 -6.03
CA LEU A 196 -22.99 5.69 -5.30
C LEU A 196 -21.96 6.52 -6.06
N ALA A 197 -21.84 6.36 -7.39
CA ALA A 197 -20.93 7.14 -8.21
C ALA A 197 -21.23 8.64 -8.14
N ASN A 198 -22.51 9.00 -8.24
CA ASN A 198 -22.97 10.39 -8.17
C ASN A 198 -22.69 11.00 -6.79
N ALA A 199 -23.01 10.29 -5.71
CA ALA A 199 -22.77 10.78 -4.36
C ALA A 199 -21.27 10.85 -4.01
N ALA A 200 -20.48 9.93 -4.57
CA ALA A 200 -19.05 9.92 -4.37
C ALA A 200 -18.30 10.87 -5.28
N ASP A 201 -18.94 11.50 -6.28
CA ASP A 201 -18.29 12.28 -7.34
C ASP A 201 -17.11 11.51 -7.98
N VAL A 202 -17.43 10.34 -8.54
CA VAL A 202 -16.49 9.49 -9.28
C VAL A 202 -17.15 8.94 -10.55
N SER A 203 -16.34 8.38 -11.46
CA SER A 203 -16.90 7.74 -12.65
C SER A 203 -17.74 6.51 -12.31
N LEU A 204 -18.83 6.29 -13.05
CA LEU A 204 -19.66 5.09 -12.94
C LEU A 204 -18.85 3.80 -13.01
N MET A 205 -17.81 3.77 -13.85
CA MET A 205 -16.90 2.63 -13.99
C MET A 205 -16.19 2.30 -12.67
N THR A 206 -15.74 3.32 -11.93
CA THR A 206 -15.04 3.16 -10.64
C THR A 206 -15.98 2.59 -9.59
N ALA A 207 -17.18 3.16 -9.47
CA ALA A 207 -18.19 2.66 -8.54
C ALA A 207 -18.67 1.24 -8.89
N THR A 208 -18.90 0.95 -10.17
CA THR A 208 -19.30 -0.38 -10.63
C THR A 208 -18.25 -1.44 -10.28
N ARG A 209 -16.97 -1.12 -10.47
CA ARG A 209 -15.86 -2.01 -10.10
C ARG A 209 -15.85 -2.30 -8.60
N LEU A 210 -16.01 -1.28 -7.76
CA LEU A 210 -16.07 -1.46 -6.31
C LEU A 210 -17.30 -2.32 -5.91
N VAL A 211 -18.49 -1.99 -6.43
CA VAL A 211 -19.72 -2.71 -6.10
C VAL A 211 -19.64 -4.18 -6.52
N ASN A 212 -19.09 -4.48 -7.71
CA ASN A 212 -18.92 -5.85 -8.16
C ASN A 212 -17.90 -6.60 -7.28
N ALA A 213 -16.76 -5.99 -6.96
CA ALA A 213 -15.76 -6.57 -6.07
C ALA A 213 -16.35 -6.90 -4.68
N LEU A 214 -17.14 -5.97 -4.12
CA LEU A 214 -17.82 -6.20 -2.84
C LEU A 214 -18.87 -7.31 -2.90
N LYS A 215 -19.60 -7.43 -4.02
CA LYS A 215 -20.57 -8.53 -4.23
C LYS A 215 -19.87 -9.88 -4.37
N GLU A 216 -18.85 -9.95 -5.22
CA GLU A 216 -18.07 -11.16 -5.48
C GLU A 216 -17.41 -11.70 -4.20
N GLU A 217 -16.95 -10.82 -3.33
CA GLU A 217 -16.35 -11.21 -2.05
C GLU A 217 -17.36 -11.36 -0.90
N GLY A 218 -18.66 -11.19 -1.17
CA GLY A 218 -19.75 -11.41 -0.22
C GLY A 218 -19.93 -10.32 0.84
N PHE A 219 -19.41 -9.11 0.60
CA PHE A 219 -19.54 -7.94 1.47
C PHE A 219 -20.77 -7.09 1.19
N LEU A 220 -21.52 -7.37 0.12
CA LEU A 220 -22.82 -6.75 -0.15
C LEU A 220 -23.93 -7.79 -0.20
N GLN A 221 -25.04 -7.51 0.49
CA GLN A 221 -26.25 -8.32 0.43
C GLN A 221 -27.09 -7.95 -0.79
N SER A 222 -27.74 -8.94 -1.40
CA SER A 222 -28.77 -8.72 -2.42
C SER A 222 -30.01 -8.11 -1.80
N GLY A 223 -30.48 -6.99 -2.35
CA GLY A 223 -31.66 -6.28 -1.85
C GLY A 223 -31.91 -4.99 -2.63
N PRO A 224 -32.90 -4.17 -2.21
CA PRO A 224 -33.22 -2.91 -2.87
C PRO A 224 -32.14 -1.82 -2.70
N HIS A 225 -31.21 -2.01 -1.76
CA HIS A 225 -30.11 -1.09 -1.48
C HIS A 225 -28.79 -1.85 -1.32
N LEU A 226 -27.68 -1.17 -1.65
CA LEU A 226 -26.32 -1.65 -1.43
C LEU A 226 -26.04 -1.69 0.09
N THR A 227 -26.25 -2.85 0.70
CA THR A 227 -26.12 -3.03 2.15
C THR A 227 -24.86 -3.81 2.46
N VAL A 228 -23.94 -3.17 3.22
CA VAL A 228 -22.68 -3.81 3.63
C VAL A 228 -22.94 -4.84 4.72
N VAL A 229 -22.48 -6.07 4.48
CA VAL A 229 -22.55 -7.23 5.38
C VAL A 229 -21.16 -7.77 5.67
N GLN A 230 -21.06 -8.73 6.61
CA GLN A 230 -19.77 -9.25 7.11
C GLN A 230 -18.83 -8.11 7.57
N ARG A 231 -19.40 -7.08 8.22
CA ARG A 231 -18.74 -5.81 8.57
C ARG A 231 -17.44 -6.03 9.35
N ARG A 232 -17.43 -6.96 10.31
CA ARG A 232 -16.22 -7.34 11.07
C ARG A 232 -15.10 -7.86 10.18
N LYS A 233 -15.42 -8.71 9.19
CA LYS A 233 -14.45 -9.25 8.23
C LYS A 233 -13.93 -8.16 7.29
N LEU A 234 -14.81 -7.29 6.81
CA LEU A 234 -14.43 -6.13 5.98
C LEU A 234 -13.52 -5.18 6.75
N ALA A 235 -13.88 -4.84 7.99
CA ALA A 235 -13.13 -3.97 8.88
C ALA A 235 -11.72 -4.51 9.16
N LYS A 236 -11.61 -5.80 9.51
CA LYS A 236 -10.31 -6.47 9.71
C LYS A 236 -9.42 -6.32 8.48
N ARG A 237 -9.95 -6.60 7.29
CA ARG A 237 -9.20 -6.48 6.03
C ARG A 237 -8.81 -5.03 5.72
N TRP A 238 -9.72 -4.09 5.94
CA TRP A 238 -9.47 -2.67 5.72
C TRP A 238 -8.30 -2.19 6.59
N LYS A 239 -8.30 -2.53 7.89
CA LYS A 239 -7.17 -2.22 8.78
C LYS A 239 -5.85 -2.79 8.28
N THR A 240 -5.82 -4.07 7.88
CA THR A 240 -4.60 -4.72 7.37
C THR A 240 -4.04 -4.00 6.15
N GLU A 241 -4.90 -3.63 5.19
CA GLU A 241 -4.49 -2.91 3.97
C GLU A 241 -4.08 -1.45 4.25
N TYR A 242 -4.60 -0.88 5.33
CA TYR A 242 -4.31 0.48 5.77
C TYR A 242 -2.95 0.64 6.45
N GLN A 243 -2.23 -0.43 6.78
CA GLN A 243 -0.96 -0.42 7.54
C GLN A 243 0.24 0.26 6.84
N ARG A 244 0.02 1.13 5.86
CA ARG A 244 1.08 1.91 5.24
C ARG A 244 1.51 3.04 6.17
N PRO A 245 2.79 3.13 6.55
CA PRO A 245 3.27 4.25 7.34
C PRO A 245 3.07 5.55 6.55
N ALA A 246 2.28 6.48 7.10
CA ALA A 246 2.22 7.84 6.59
C ALA A 246 3.60 8.48 6.72
N LEU A 247 4.01 9.25 5.70
CA LEU A 247 5.23 10.06 5.82
C LEU A 247 5.01 11.03 6.98
N ALA A 248 5.88 10.98 7.98
CA ALA A 248 5.73 11.73 9.22
C ALA A 248 7.00 12.50 9.57
N VAL A 249 6.86 13.73 10.06
CA VAL A 249 7.99 14.54 10.57
C VAL A 249 7.62 15.13 11.92
N SER A 250 8.48 14.89 12.91
CA SER A 250 8.38 15.47 14.24
C SER A 250 8.83 16.94 14.23
N MET A 251 7.96 17.83 14.70
CA MET A 251 8.15 19.28 14.64
C MET A 251 8.03 19.91 16.03
N LYS A 252 8.60 21.11 16.17
CA LYS A 252 8.44 22.00 17.31
C LYS A 252 8.16 23.43 16.87
N PHE A 253 7.44 24.16 17.69
CA PHE A 253 7.25 25.59 17.49
C PHE A 253 8.55 26.34 17.81
N LEU A 254 8.86 27.34 17.00
CA LEU A 254 10.00 28.21 17.24
C LEU A 254 9.78 29.14 18.44
N ARG A 255 8.52 29.49 18.73
CA ARG A 255 8.16 30.38 19.82
C ARG A 255 7.60 29.55 21.00
N PRO A 256 8.00 29.85 22.24
CA PRO A 256 7.38 29.25 23.42
C PRO A 256 5.90 29.63 23.51
N GLY A 257 5.09 28.71 24.04
CA GLY A 257 3.68 28.94 24.31
C GLY A 257 2.94 27.63 24.56
N ASP A 258 1.63 27.74 24.80
CA ASP A 258 0.73 26.59 24.92
C ASP A 258 0.71 25.81 23.60
N VAL A 259 0.99 24.50 23.66
CA VAL A 259 1.11 23.65 22.47
C VAL A 259 -0.25 23.45 21.80
N ASP A 260 -1.31 23.20 22.56
CA ASP A 260 -2.63 22.92 22.01
C ASP A 260 -3.17 24.15 21.28
N VAL A 261 -3.04 25.34 21.88
CA VAL A 261 -3.44 26.61 21.24
C VAL A 261 -2.64 26.85 19.95
N GLN A 262 -1.34 26.58 19.96
CA GLN A 262 -0.49 26.77 18.80
C GLN A 262 -0.80 25.79 17.67
N VAL A 263 -1.04 24.51 17.99
CA VAL A 263 -1.45 23.48 17.04
C VAL A 263 -2.76 23.85 16.37
N HIS A 264 -3.79 24.23 17.13
CA HIS A 264 -5.09 24.63 16.58
C HIS A 264 -4.96 25.85 15.65
N LYS A 265 -4.20 26.87 16.09
CA LYS A 265 -3.96 28.07 15.28
C LYS A 265 -3.20 27.75 14.00
N TRP A 266 -2.19 26.89 14.09
CA TRP A 266 -1.40 26.46 12.93
C TRP A 266 -2.25 25.66 11.94
N ALA A 267 -3.02 24.69 12.43
CA ALA A 267 -3.92 23.87 11.61
C ALA A 267 -4.92 24.75 10.84
N LYS A 268 -5.58 25.69 11.53
CA LYS A 268 -6.50 26.65 10.91
C LYS A 268 -5.84 27.51 9.84
N LYS A 269 -4.62 28.00 10.11
CA LYS A 269 -3.88 28.88 9.19
C LYS A 269 -3.41 28.15 7.93
N HIS A 270 -2.98 26.90 8.07
CA HIS A 270 -2.35 26.14 7.00
C HIS A 270 -3.30 25.13 6.33
N GLY A 271 -4.57 25.09 6.74
CA GLY A 271 -5.56 24.16 6.19
C GLY A 271 -5.21 22.70 6.48
N ALA A 272 -4.60 22.43 7.63
CA ALA A 272 -4.29 21.06 8.06
C ALA A 272 -5.46 20.47 8.84
N ALA A 273 -5.65 19.16 8.73
CA ALA A 273 -6.65 18.44 9.49
C ALA A 273 -6.05 17.79 10.74
N MET A 274 -6.73 17.88 11.87
CA MET A 274 -6.38 17.14 13.08
C MET A 274 -6.63 15.65 12.81
N GLY A 275 -5.66 14.79 13.15
CA GLY A 275 -5.74 13.34 12.92
C GLY A 275 -5.42 12.52 14.18
N LEU A 276 -5.49 11.19 14.05
CA LEU A 276 -5.18 10.22 15.10
C LEU A 276 -5.89 10.56 16.42
N PHE A 277 -5.18 10.51 17.55
CA PHE A 277 -5.72 10.78 18.89
C PHE A 277 -6.25 12.20 19.05
N SER A 278 -5.66 13.20 18.37
CA SER A 278 -6.17 14.56 18.41
C SER A 278 -7.55 14.68 17.73
N ALA A 279 -7.75 13.94 16.63
CA ALA A 279 -9.06 13.83 16.02
C ALA A 279 -10.06 13.12 16.95
N ALA A 280 -9.67 12.00 17.55
CA ALA A 280 -10.52 11.27 18.50
C ALA A 280 -11.00 12.18 19.64
N ASN A 281 -10.08 12.97 20.23
CA ASN A 281 -10.41 13.96 21.26
C ASN A 281 -11.43 15.00 20.76
N LEU A 282 -11.18 15.63 19.60
CA LEU A 282 -12.06 16.67 19.05
C LEU A 282 -13.42 16.16 18.57
N LEU A 283 -13.50 14.87 18.21
CA LEU A 283 -14.78 14.21 17.90
C LEU A 283 -15.54 13.80 19.15
N GLY A 284 -14.93 13.88 20.34
CA GLY A 284 -15.54 13.52 21.62
C GLY A 284 -15.37 12.05 22.04
N PHE A 285 -14.46 11.32 21.40
CA PHE A 285 -14.22 9.89 21.64
C PHE A 285 -12.76 9.58 22.02
N GLY A 286 -12.06 10.59 22.54
CA GLY A 286 -10.68 10.45 22.97
C GLY A 286 -10.56 9.71 24.30
N HIS A 287 -9.82 8.60 24.30
CA HIS A 287 -9.52 7.78 25.47
C HIS A 287 -8.04 7.83 25.86
N VAL A 288 -7.17 7.98 24.85
CA VAL A 288 -5.71 8.01 25.04
C VAL A 288 -5.19 9.45 25.09
N HIS A 289 -4.39 9.74 26.12
CA HIS A 289 -3.78 11.05 26.35
C HIS A 289 -2.24 10.98 26.40
N GLY A 290 -1.60 12.15 26.26
CA GLY A 290 -0.13 12.27 26.37
C GLY A 290 0.67 11.95 25.11
N VAL A 291 0.00 11.72 23.97
CA VAL A 291 0.64 11.54 22.66
C VAL A 291 0.76 12.91 21.97
N PRO A 292 1.88 13.22 21.29
CA PRO A 292 2.00 14.46 20.53
C PRO A 292 0.87 14.66 19.52
N PRO A 293 0.28 15.87 19.43
CA PRO A 293 -0.75 16.16 18.45
C PRO A 293 -0.29 15.87 17.02
N THR A 294 -1.16 15.25 16.21
CA THR A 294 -0.83 14.88 14.84
C THR A 294 -1.73 15.61 13.84
N LEU A 295 -1.11 16.23 12.84
CA LEU A 295 -1.78 16.99 11.79
C LEU A 295 -1.54 16.35 10.42
N TRP A 296 -2.61 16.24 9.65
CA TRP A 296 -2.61 15.80 8.26
C TRP A 296 -2.46 17.04 7.37
N VAL A 297 -1.45 17.01 6.52
CA VAL A 297 -1.14 18.09 5.58
C VAL A 297 -1.19 17.57 4.13
N PRO A 298 -1.69 18.34 3.17
CA PRO A 298 -1.75 17.90 1.78
C PRO A 298 -0.36 17.63 1.16
N ASP A 299 0.63 18.44 1.53
CA ASP A 299 2.02 18.30 1.10
C ASP A 299 2.97 18.51 2.27
N LEU A 300 3.60 17.43 2.71
CA LEU A 300 4.55 17.46 3.83
C LEU A 300 5.81 18.23 3.50
N ALA A 301 6.28 18.18 2.24
CA ALA A 301 7.51 18.85 1.84
C ALA A 301 7.38 20.37 2.01
N THR A 302 6.23 20.94 1.66
CA THR A 302 5.95 22.35 1.90
C THR A 302 5.70 22.65 3.39
N ALA A 303 4.91 21.81 4.07
CA ALA A 303 4.48 22.07 5.44
C ALA A 303 5.64 22.12 6.45
N VAL A 304 6.68 21.30 6.27
CA VAL A 304 7.86 21.30 7.16
C VAL A 304 8.71 22.57 7.09
N HIS A 305 8.50 23.41 6.08
CA HIS A 305 9.19 24.69 5.91
C HIS A 305 8.37 25.90 6.39
N ALA A 306 7.25 25.68 7.09
CA ALA A 306 6.49 26.74 7.73
C ALA A 306 7.37 27.54 8.71
N LYS A 307 7.30 28.88 8.63
CA LYS A 307 8.18 29.80 9.37
C LYS A 307 8.00 29.74 10.88
N GLU A 308 6.91 29.14 11.36
CA GLU A 308 6.57 28.96 12.76
C GLU A 308 7.21 27.71 13.36
N LEU A 309 7.65 26.77 12.52
CA LEU A 309 8.07 25.44 12.92
C LEU A 309 9.55 25.19 12.63
N ARG A 310 10.11 24.25 13.37
CA ARG A 310 11.38 23.58 13.06
C ARG A 310 11.25 22.09 13.30
N ARG A 311 12.11 21.29 12.69
CA ARG A 311 12.21 19.87 13.03
C ARG A 311 12.64 19.70 14.48
N ALA A 312 12.03 18.75 15.17
CA ALA A 312 12.48 18.32 16.49
C ALA A 312 13.87 17.67 16.35
N LYS A 313 14.77 17.94 17.30
CA LYS A 313 16.08 17.28 17.33
C LYS A 313 15.94 15.85 17.86
N ALA A 314 16.92 15.01 17.57
CA ALA A 314 16.96 13.66 18.14
C ALA A 314 16.91 13.72 19.68
N GLY A 315 16.01 12.95 20.30
CA GLY A 315 15.78 12.93 21.75
C GLY A 315 14.96 14.10 22.31
N GLU A 316 14.57 15.07 21.48
CA GLU A 316 13.72 16.19 21.89
C GLU A 316 12.23 15.80 21.75
N PRO A 317 11.38 16.01 22.77
CA PRO A 317 9.95 15.75 22.64
C PRO A 317 9.34 16.71 21.61
N PRO A 318 8.63 16.22 20.58
CA PRO A 318 7.99 17.07 19.59
C PRO A 318 6.78 17.79 20.18
N ASP A 319 6.48 18.99 19.68
CA ASP A 319 5.23 19.71 20.00
C ASP A 319 4.09 19.21 19.11
N LEU A 320 4.40 18.75 17.90
CA LEU A 320 3.44 18.14 16.98
C LEU A 320 4.13 17.22 15.96
N ILE A 321 3.34 16.39 15.32
CA ILE A 321 3.75 15.55 14.20
C ILE A 321 2.97 15.99 12.96
N LEU A 322 3.69 16.31 11.88
CA LEU A 322 3.07 16.54 10.57
C LEU A 322 3.10 15.24 9.77
N GLN A 323 1.96 14.86 9.19
CA GLN A 323 1.81 13.65 8.38
C GLN A 323 1.17 13.94 7.04
N GLN A 324 1.61 13.23 5.99
CA GLN A 324 0.92 13.23 4.71
C GLN A 324 0.09 11.95 4.51
N PRO A 325 -1.23 12.06 4.26
CA PRO A 325 -2.09 10.92 3.94
C PRO A 325 -1.55 10.01 2.83
N SER A 326 -1.68 8.69 3.01
CA SER A 326 -1.61 7.75 1.87
C SER A 326 -2.86 7.80 0.98
N PHE A 327 -3.99 8.28 1.53
CA PHE A 327 -5.31 8.32 0.88
C PHE A 327 -5.95 9.72 1.02
N PRO A 328 -5.38 10.75 0.36
CA PRO A 328 -5.76 12.14 0.56
C PRO A 328 -7.22 12.43 0.18
N GLN A 329 -7.79 11.79 -0.85
CA GLN A 329 -9.17 12.03 -1.24
C GLN A 329 -10.16 11.48 -0.22
N SER A 330 -9.91 10.28 0.32
CA SER A 330 -10.74 9.66 1.35
C SER A 330 -10.77 10.47 2.63
N VAL A 331 -9.61 11.05 3.00
CA VAL A 331 -9.48 11.90 4.19
C VAL A 331 -10.17 13.23 3.96
N ALA A 332 -9.82 13.94 2.87
CA ALA A 332 -10.32 15.29 2.62
C ALA A 332 -11.83 15.34 2.42
N ARG A 333 -12.40 14.34 1.73
CA ARG A 333 -13.85 14.26 1.47
C ARG A 333 -14.65 13.88 2.72
N GLY A 334 -14.06 13.07 3.60
CA GLY A 334 -14.71 12.67 4.85
C GLY A 334 -14.58 13.70 5.98
N ALA A 335 -13.52 14.52 5.98
CA ALA A 335 -13.19 15.43 7.07
C ALA A 335 -14.35 16.35 7.46
N VAL A 336 -14.50 16.55 8.76
CA VAL A 336 -15.50 17.43 9.38
C VAL A 336 -14.83 18.65 10.01
N TYR A 337 -15.62 19.68 10.33
CA TYR A 337 -15.12 20.84 11.07
C TYR A 337 -15.52 20.77 12.54
N ARG A 338 -14.54 20.92 13.43
CA ARG A 338 -14.72 21.07 14.88
C ARG A 338 -13.90 22.24 15.35
N ASP A 339 -14.51 23.12 16.16
CA ASP A 339 -13.85 24.29 16.74
C ASP A 339 -13.07 25.15 15.71
N GLY A 340 -13.58 25.20 14.47
CA GLY A 340 -12.99 25.98 13.38
C GLY A 340 -11.73 25.39 12.75
N VAL A 341 -11.40 24.12 13.01
CA VAL A 341 -10.36 23.34 12.34
C VAL A 341 -10.96 22.13 11.63
N GLN A 342 -10.29 21.65 10.57
CA GLN A 342 -10.64 20.37 9.97
C GLN A 342 -10.19 19.23 10.89
N VAL A 343 -10.99 18.17 10.94
CA VAL A 343 -10.75 16.96 11.71
C VAL A 343 -11.06 15.77 10.81
N THR A 344 -10.21 14.75 10.81
CA THR A 344 -10.47 13.50 10.09
C THR A 344 -11.81 12.90 10.55
N ASP A 345 -12.58 12.29 9.64
CA ASP A 345 -13.84 11.63 10.02
C ASP A 345 -13.62 10.48 11.00
N ILE A 346 -14.69 10.00 11.63
CA ILE A 346 -14.60 8.97 12.67
C ILE A 346 -14.06 7.62 12.14
N ILE A 347 -14.34 7.27 10.88
CA ILE A 347 -13.81 6.04 10.26
C ILE A 347 -12.32 6.23 9.97
N GLN A 348 -11.93 7.39 9.43
CA GLN A 348 -10.52 7.72 9.22
C GLN A 348 -9.72 7.70 10.52
N THR A 349 -10.27 8.33 11.56
CA THR A 349 -9.67 8.36 12.90
C THR A 349 -9.46 6.95 13.44
N TRP A 350 -10.46 6.07 13.28
CA TRP A 350 -10.35 4.66 13.65
C TRP A 350 -9.26 3.90 12.88
N LEU A 351 -9.14 4.13 11.56
CA LEU A 351 -8.07 3.54 10.75
C LEU A 351 -6.69 4.02 11.18
N ASP A 352 -6.55 5.32 11.44
CA ASP A 352 -5.29 5.96 11.82
C ASP A 352 -4.78 5.49 13.18
N VAL A 353 -5.65 5.41 14.18
CA VAL A 353 -5.25 4.91 15.50
C VAL A 353 -5.02 3.39 15.47
N SER A 354 -5.74 2.63 14.63
CA SER A 354 -5.53 1.18 14.48
C SER A 354 -4.15 0.81 13.92
N SER A 355 -3.52 1.70 13.14
CA SER A 355 -2.18 1.48 12.60
C SER A 355 -1.06 2.09 13.48
N HIS A 356 -1.42 2.77 14.57
CA HIS A 356 -0.46 3.44 15.44
C HIS A 356 0.21 2.44 16.42
N PRO A 357 1.56 2.39 16.50
CA PRO A 357 2.27 1.35 17.26
C PRO A 357 2.10 1.45 18.79
N THR A 358 1.86 2.65 19.32
CA THR A 358 1.75 2.90 20.76
C THR A 358 0.32 3.25 21.14
N ARG A 359 -0.35 2.37 21.91
CA ARG A 359 -1.73 2.54 22.44
C ARG A 359 -2.82 2.82 21.40
N GLY A 360 -2.51 2.64 20.12
CA GLY A 360 -3.46 2.80 19.02
C GLY A 360 -4.58 1.77 19.05
N VAL A 361 -4.24 0.53 19.43
CA VAL A 361 -5.18 -0.59 19.58
C VAL A 361 -6.26 -0.27 20.61
N GLU A 362 -5.88 0.25 21.78
CA GLU A 362 -6.82 0.62 22.86
C GLU A 362 -7.83 1.67 22.39
N GLN A 363 -7.36 2.74 21.74
CA GLN A 363 -8.24 3.77 21.18
C GLN A 363 -9.13 3.23 20.04
N ALA A 364 -8.60 2.32 19.21
CA ALA A 364 -9.36 1.70 18.13
C ALA A 364 -10.49 0.80 18.67
N GLU A 365 -10.19 -0.03 19.67
CA GLU A 365 -11.15 -0.93 20.31
C GLU A 365 -12.27 -0.15 21.00
N GLU A 366 -11.96 0.98 21.65
CA GLU A 366 -12.98 1.86 22.24
C GLU A 366 -13.95 2.40 21.17
N LEU A 367 -13.42 2.80 20.00
CA LEU A 367 -14.26 3.24 18.88
C LEU A 367 -15.12 2.10 18.32
N GLU A 368 -14.57 0.89 18.23
CA GLU A 368 -15.27 -0.31 17.73
C GLU A 368 -16.39 -0.78 18.66
N HIS A 369 -16.17 -0.77 19.96
CA HIS A 369 -17.19 -1.17 20.94
C HIS A 369 -18.21 -0.05 21.20
N GLY A 370 -17.82 1.20 20.97
CA GLY A 370 -18.67 2.38 21.12
C GLY A 370 -19.32 2.82 19.81
N ILE A 371 -18.89 4.00 19.31
CA ILE A 371 -19.58 4.74 18.24
C ILE A 371 -19.61 4.01 16.89
N LEU A 372 -18.65 3.12 16.62
CA LEU A 372 -18.58 2.33 15.39
C LEU A 372 -19.14 0.91 15.55
N ALA A 373 -19.74 0.55 16.68
CA ALA A 373 -20.24 -0.82 16.91
C ALA A 373 -21.21 -1.29 15.82
N LYS A 374 -22.09 -0.40 15.35
CA LYS A 374 -23.00 -0.71 14.24
C LYS A 374 -22.32 -0.67 12.88
N VAL A 375 -21.18 0.01 12.73
CA VAL A 375 -20.48 0.22 11.46
C VAL A 375 -19.53 -0.94 11.14
N VAL A 376 -18.75 -1.38 12.13
CA VAL A 376 -17.69 -2.39 11.96
C VAL A 376 -17.95 -3.68 12.76
N GLY A 377 -18.91 -3.68 13.69
CA GLY A 377 -19.35 -4.86 14.42
C GLY A 377 -20.34 -5.74 13.64
N GLU A 378 -20.75 -6.86 14.23
CA GLU A 378 -21.77 -7.73 13.63
C GLU A 378 -23.17 -7.17 13.93
N THR A 379 -23.99 -7.05 12.88
CA THR A 379 -25.43 -6.83 13.02
C THR A 379 -26.06 -8.15 13.46
N TYR A 380 -26.52 -8.23 14.70
CA TYR A 380 -27.37 -9.34 15.16
C TYR A 380 -28.78 -9.22 14.58
#